data_AF-A4IMU9-F1
#
_entry.id   AF-A4IMU9-F1
#
_cell.length_a   1.000
_cell.length_b   1.000
_cell.length_c   1.000
_cell.angle_alpha   90.00
_cell.angle_beta   90.00
_cell.angle_gamma   90.00
#
_symmetry.space_group_name_H-M   'P 1'
#
loop_
_entity.id
_entity.type
_entity.pdbx_description
1 polymer ?
#
loop_
_entity_poly.entity_id
_entity_poly.type
_entity_poly.pdbx_seq_one_letter_code
_entity_poly.pdbx_strand_id
1 'polypeptide(L)'
;MIVHELMDMEHLFVEQLQEGYYIIHETYQNVLVEPEDGDAVRQVDAGTEEVVTILFDPGNEYSLLCLDTYTFAGGMPSLTELKETIAAEYDVFVNNDHAASL
;
A
#
# COMPACT_ATOMS: atom_id res chain seq x y z
N MET A 1 -22.16 -8.62 1.70
CA MET A 1 -21.41 -7.35 1.90
C MET A 1 -19.99 -7.73 2.22
N ILE A 2 -18.99 -7.09 1.61
CA ILE A 2 -17.59 -7.32 1.98
C ILE A 2 -17.22 -6.28 3.03
N VAL A 3 -16.61 -6.73 4.13
CA VAL A 3 -16.06 -5.90 5.19
C VAL A 3 -14.55 -6.05 5.16
N HIS A 4 -13.86 -4.91 5.19
CA HIS A 4 -12.41 -4.80 5.20
C HIS A 4 -11.98 -4.42 6.61
N GLU A 5 -11.16 -5.24 7.26
CA GLU A 5 -10.63 -4.97 8.59
C GLU A 5 -9.11 -4.76 8.50
N LEU A 6 -8.64 -3.56 8.86
CA LEU A 6 -7.22 -3.25 8.91
C LEU A 6 -6.56 -4.13 9.97
N MET A 7 -5.65 -4.99 9.53
CA MET A 7 -4.88 -5.86 10.42
C MET A 7 -3.55 -5.24 10.82
N ASP A 8 -2.85 -4.64 9.86
CA ASP A 8 -1.51 -4.10 10.07
C ASP A 8 -1.23 -2.89 9.18
N MET A 9 -0.33 -2.02 9.64
CA MET A 9 0.12 -0.84 8.91
C MET A 9 1.61 -0.61 9.15
N GLU A 10 2.38 -0.53 8.06
CA GLU A 10 3.82 -0.35 8.08
C GLU A 10 4.28 0.78 7.16
N HIS A 11 5.35 1.47 7.57
CA HIS A 11 6.07 2.41 6.71
C HIS A 11 7.20 1.67 6.00
N LEU A 12 7.18 1.64 4.67
CA LEU A 12 8.13 0.87 3.90
C LEU A 12 9.22 1.73 3.27
N PHE A 13 10.46 1.21 3.33
CA PHE A 13 11.63 1.71 2.58
C PHE A 13 11.97 3.20 2.73
N VAL A 14 11.65 3.81 3.88
CA VAL A 14 11.87 5.25 4.13
C VAL A 14 13.29 5.72 3.77
N GLU A 15 14.31 4.91 4.02
CA GLU A 15 15.72 5.22 3.71
C GLU A 15 16.05 5.18 2.20
N GLN A 16 15.20 4.57 1.38
CA GLN A 16 15.38 4.43 -0.08
C GLN A 16 14.51 5.42 -0.88
N LEU A 17 13.73 6.26 -0.21
CA LEU A 17 12.82 7.23 -0.83
C LEU A 17 13.48 8.59 -0.98
N GLN A 18 13.09 9.31 -2.03
CA GLN A 18 13.40 10.73 -2.16
C GLN A 18 12.73 11.52 -1.03
N GLU A 19 13.33 12.66 -0.65
CA GLU A 19 12.80 13.51 0.41
C GLU A 19 11.35 13.94 0.11
N GLY A 20 10.49 13.86 1.12
CA GLY A 20 9.07 14.17 1.02
C GLY A 20 8.19 13.02 0.50
N TYR A 21 8.75 11.91 0.04
CA TYR A 21 7.94 10.74 -0.35
C TYR A 21 7.82 9.73 0.77
N TYR A 22 6.64 9.12 0.88
CA TYR A 22 6.33 8.08 1.85
C TYR A 22 5.56 6.95 1.17
N ILE A 23 5.86 5.72 1.57
CA ILE A 23 5.08 4.54 1.21
C ILE A 23 4.49 3.95 2.48
N ILE A 24 3.17 3.82 2.49
CA ILE A 24 2.42 3.15 3.54
C ILE A 24 1.92 1.82 2.97
N HIS A 25 2.12 0.75 3.73
CA HIS A 25 1.59 -0.56 3.45
C HIS A 25 0.55 -0.91 4.51
N GLU A 26 -0.62 -1.34 4.07
CA GLU A 26 -1.74 -1.72 4.93
C GLU A 26 -2.24 -3.11 4.52
N THR A 27 -2.34 -4.00 5.49
CA THR A 27 -2.90 -5.34 5.28
C THR A 27 -4.34 -5.36 5.78
N TYR A 28 -5.28 -5.73 4.92
CA TYR A 28 -6.68 -5.89 5.27
C TYR A 28 -7.11 -7.36 5.21
N GLN A 29 -7.89 -7.78 6.20
CA GLN A 29 -8.66 -9.01 6.11
C GLN A 29 -10.01 -8.71 5.47
N ASN A 30 -10.36 -9.48 4.44
CA ASN A 30 -11.63 -9.38 3.76
C ASN A 30 -12.58 -10.46 4.27
N VAL A 31 -13.76 -10.04 4.71
CA VAL A 31 -14.81 -10.94 5.18
C VAL A 31 -16.07 -10.72 4.35
N LEU A 32 -16.56 -11.79 3.73
CA LEU A 32 -17.85 -11.79 3.08
C LEU A 32 -18.94 -12.08 4.12
N VAL A 33 -19.80 -11.09 4.35
CA VAL A 33 -20.99 -11.20 5.19
C VAL A 33 -22.19 -11.58 4.33
N GLU A 34 -22.77 -12.74 4.64
CA GLU A 34 -23.95 -13.30 3.98
C GLU A 34 -25.11 -13.44 4.98
N PRO A 35 -26.37 -13.24 4.54
CA PRO A 35 -27.52 -13.55 5.37
C PRO A 35 -27.63 -15.06 5.60
N GLU A 36 -27.98 -15.46 6.82
CA GLU A 36 -28.33 -16.84 7.21
C GLU A 36 -29.82 -16.91 7.59
N ASP A 37 -30.36 -18.12 7.76
CA ASP A 37 -31.78 -18.30 8.13
C ASP A 37 -32.16 -17.49 9.39
N GLY A 38 -33.21 -16.68 9.28
CA GLY A 38 -33.67 -15.77 10.34
C GLY A 38 -32.99 -14.40 10.30
N ASP A 39 -32.73 -13.82 11.47
CA ASP A 39 -32.02 -12.53 11.64
C ASP A 39 -30.50 -12.72 11.84
N ALA A 40 -29.96 -13.87 11.43
CA ALA A 40 -28.55 -14.21 11.59
C ALA A 40 -27.72 -13.81 10.37
N VAL A 41 -26.43 -13.55 10.59
CA VAL A 41 -25.45 -13.31 9.53
C VAL A 41 -24.28 -14.25 9.69
N ARG A 42 -23.81 -14.79 8.57
CA ARG A 42 -22.60 -15.63 8.49
C ARG A 42 -21.45 -14.81 7.91
N GLN A 43 -20.28 -14.98 8.53
CA GLN A 43 -19.03 -14.43 8.02
C GLN A 43 -18.23 -15.55 7.35
N VAL A 44 -17.78 -15.29 6.13
CA VAL A 44 -16.95 -16.19 5.34
C VAL A 44 -15.64 -15.48 5.04
N ASP A 45 -14.51 -16.14 5.30
CA ASP A 45 -13.20 -15.65 4.92
C ASP A 45 -13.14 -15.44 3.41
N ALA A 46 -12.87 -14.20 3.00
CA ALA A 46 -12.74 -13.79 1.60
C ALA A 46 -11.28 -13.47 1.22
N GLY A 47 -10.33 -13.84 2.08
CA GLY A 47 -8.90 -13.68 1.87
C GLY A 47 -8.36 -12.37 2.43
N THR A 48 -7.12 -12.08 2.08
CA THR A 48 -6.43 -10.85 2.45
C THR A 48 -6.14 -10.00 1.22
N GLU A 49 -6.12 -8.69 1.43
CA GLU A 49 -5.65 -7.72 0.46
C GLU A 49 -4.55 -6.88 1.08
N GLU A 50 -3.56 -6.54 0.27
CA GLU A 50 -2.52 -5.60 0.65
C GLU A 50 -2.75 -4.31 -0.13
N VAL A 51 -2.74 -3.19 0.57
CA VAL A 51 -2.91 -1.86 -0.01
C VAL A 51 -1.61 -1.10 0.20
N VAL A 52 -1.03 -0.64 -0.91
CA VAL A 52 0.15 0.22 -0.88
C VAL A 52 -0.23 1.62 -1.34
N THR A 53 -0.01 2.60 -0.48
CA THR A 53 -0.34 4.01 -0.72
C THR A 53 0.94 4.84 -0.83
N ILE A 54 1.05 5.64 -1.89
CA ILE A 54 2.14 6.59 -2.07
C ILE A 54 1.66 7.97 -1.64
N LEU A 55 2.39 8.57 -0.70
CA LEU A 55 2.16 9.93 -0.24
C LEU A 55 3.34 10.83 -0.59
N PHE A 56 3.03 12.09 -0.89
CA PHE A 56 4.01 13.16 -1.06
C PHE A 56 3.72 14.32 -0.11
N ASP A 57 4.71 14.70 0.68
CA ASP A 57 4.75 15.89 1.50
C ASP A 57 5.47 17.03 0.75
N PRO A 58 4.74 18.06 0.29
CA PRO A 58 5.34 19.23 -0.35
C PRO A 58 6.06 20.17 0.63
N GLY A 59 6.17 19.83 1.92
CA GLY A 59 6.79 20.64 2.97
C GLY A 59 5.88 21.75 3.50
N ASN A 60 4.57 21.59 3.38
CA ASN A 60 3.59 22.53 3.94
C ASN A 60 2.92 21.93 5.18
N GLU A 61 2.51 22.77 6.14
CA GLU A 61 2.20 22.32 7.50
C GLU A 61 0.97 21.40 7.62
N TYR A 62 0.14 21.25 6.57
CA TYR A 62 -1.14 20.53 6.63
C TYR A 62 -1.46 19.65 5.41
N SER A 63 -0.51 19.35 4.52
CA SER A 63 -0.83 18.57 3.31
C SER A 63 0.08 17.36 3.17
N LEU A 64 -0.52 16.18 3.21
CA LEU A 64 0.02 15.00 2.55
C LEU A 64 -0.85 14.75 1.32
N LEU A 65 -0.20 14.68 0.16
CA LEU A 65 -0.87 14.39 -1.10
C LEU A 65 -0.80 12.88 -1.33
N CYS A 66 -1.96 12.23 -1.39
CA CYS A 66 -2.04 10.88 -1.93
C CYS A 66 -1.77 10.96 -3.44
N LEU A 67 -0.68 10.35 -3.88
CA LEU A 67 -0.34 10.27 -5.30
C LEU A 67 -1.05 9.09 -5.94
N ASP A 68 -0.94 7.91 -5.34
CA ASP A 68 -1.56 6.70 -5.85
C ASP A 68 -1.82 5.65 -4.77
N THR A 69 -2.66 4.67 -5.10
CA THR A 69 -2.99 3.53 -4.25
C THR A 69 -3.11 2.26 -5.08
N TYR A 70 -2.33 1.26 -4.73
CA TYR A 70 -2.31 -0.03 -5.40
C TYR A 70 -2.84 -1.12 -4.48
N THR A 71 -3.74 -1.95 -4.99
CA THR A 71 -4.30 -3.09 -4.25
C THR A 71 -3.79 -4.40 -4.85
N PHE A 72 -3.24 -5.25 -4.00
CA PHE A 72 -2.70 -6.55 -4.38
C PHE A 72 -3.50 -7.66 -3.70
N ALA A 73 -4.04 -8.57 -4.52
CA ALA A 73 -4.71 -9.77 -4.04
C ALA A 73 -3.69 -10.91 -3.92
N GLY A 74 -3.60 -11.54 -2.74
CA GLY A 74 -2.75 -12.71 -2.51
C GLY A 74 -1.40 -12.44 -1.82
N GLY A 75 -1.23 -11.25 -1.22
CA GLY A 75 -0.10 -10.93 -0.36
C GLY A 75 0.83 -9.84 -0.92
N MET A 76 1.82 -9.48 -0.11
CA MET A 76 2.67 -8.30 -0.35
C MET A 76 3.50 -8.49 -1.62
N PRO A 77 3.45 -7.54 -2.58
CA PRO A 77 4.33 -7.57 -3.75
C PRO A 77 5.80 -7.53 -3.32
N SER A 78 6.67 -8.14 -4.12
CA SER A 78 8.11 -8.00 -3.90
C SER A 78 8.56 -6.54 -4.10
N LEU A 79 9.66 -6.15 -3.46
CA LEU A 79 10.23 -4.80 -3.62
C LEU A 79 10.51 -4.46 -5.09
N THR A 80 10.95 -5.44 -5.89
CA THR A 80 11.20 -5.24 -7.32
C THR A 80 9.91 -4.94 -8.07
N GLU A 81 8.86 -5.73 -7.86
CA GLU A 81 7.55 -5.52 -8.49
C GLU A 81 6.97 -4.16 -8.09
N LEU A 82 7.12 -3.77 -6.82
CA LEU A 82 6.64 -2.49 -6.33
C LEU A 82 7.42 -1.33 -6.97
N LYS A 83 8.76 -1.44 -7.05
CA LYS A 83 9.59 -0.45 -7.74
C LYS A 83 9.24 -0.33 -9.21
N GLU A 84 9.06 -1.44 -9.92
CA GLU A 84 8.69 -1.42 -11.34
C GLU A 84 7.31 -0.81 -11.57
N THR A 85 6.34 -1.12 -10.70
CA THR A 85 4.98 -0.58 -10.77
C THR A 85 4.96 0.93 -10.57
N ILE A 86 5.73 1.42 -9.59
CA ILE A 86 5.69 2.82 -9.17
C ILE A 86 6.65 3.70 -9.99
N ALA A 87 7.87 3.23 -10.27
CA ALA A 87 8.91 4.01 -10.94
C ALA A 87 8.56 4.38 -12.38
N ALA A 88 7.58 3.70 -12.98
CA ALA A 88 7.05 4.06 -14.29
C ALA A 88 6.30 5.41 -14.28
N GLU A 89 5.68 5.76 -13.15
CA GLU A 89 4.77 6.92 -13.04
C GLU A 89 5.29 7.99 -12.08
N TYR A 90 6.00 7.57 -11.02
CA TYR A 90 6.49 8.44 -9.96
C TYR A 90 7.97 8.18 -9.68
N ASP A 91 8.82 9.21 -9.80
CA ASP A 91 10.24 9.14 -9.47
C ASP A 91 10.45 9.24 -7.95
N VAL A 92 10.00 8.23 -7.20
CA VAL A 92 9.96 8.26 -5.72
C VAL A 92 11.18 7.61 -5.07
N PHE A 93 11.91 6.77 -5.80
CA PHE A 93 13.04 6.02 -5.28
C PHE A 93 14.35 6.75 -5.58
N VAL A 94 15.31 6.65 -4.65
CA VAL A 94 16.67 7.15 -4.90
C VAL A 94 17.37 6.22 -5.88
N ASN A 95 17.73 6.74 -7.06
CA ASN A 95 18.54 6.01 -8.04
C ASN A 95 20.00 5.94 -7.59
N ASN A 96 20.47 4.76 -7.19
CA ASN A 96 21.86 4.53 -6.77
C ASN A 96 22.85 4.35 -7.92
N ASP A 97 22.44 4.54 -9.18
CA ASP A 97 23.28 4.31 -10.36
C ASP A 97 24.47 5.30 -10.49
N HIS A 98 24.52 6.34 -9.66
CA HIS A 98 25.61 7.32 -9.66
C HIS A 98 26.85 6.96 -8.83
N ALA A 99 27.02 5.71 -8.41
CA ALA A 99 28.23 5.27 -7.69
C ALA A 99 29.38 4.76 -8.59
N ALA A 100 29.21 4.70 -9.92
CA ALA A 100 30.20 4.10 -10.83
C ALA A 100 30.88 5.07 -11.82
N SER A 101 30.97 6.36 -11.51
CA SER A 101 31.79 7.29 -12.28
C SER A 101 32.32 8.44 -11.42
N LEU A 102 33.41 8.19 -10.72
CA LEU A 102 34.47 9.16 -10.39
C LEU A 102 35.79 8.41 -10.16
#